data_AF-A0A1Q7BTC8-F1
#
_entry.id   AF-A0A1Q7BTC8-F1
#
_cell.length_a   1.000
_cell.length_b   1.000
_cell.length_c   1.000
_cell.angle_alpha   90.00
_cell.angle_beta   90.00
_cell.angle_gamma   90.00
#
_symmetry.space_group_name_H-M   'P 1'
#
loop_
_entity.id
_entity.type
_entity.pdbx_description
1 polymer ?
#
loop_
_entity_poly.entity_id
_entity_poly.type
_entity_poly.pdbx_seq_one_letter_code
_entity_poly.pdbx_strand_id
1 'polypeptide(L)'
;MTLRILGFSFLSFALGALLFATITSTANIQDDRAADREAIRAHIDSIFQAFIKKDAAALRATHAQNWLGYLEGSRTMIKGVDGYMDWNQVDPKSPYGMKSYKLREFDMIFKGDAAFVCFVADVESVTPNGPYHRALRISDFYTKTNGQWIQNGSDTALHQESLEEQLATPRPLGDQMRKRLLDAREAVWRAYFAGDRATLEKLIPEETIAIESGDNTWSNRKTILDGAVDFAKHGGKLVKLEFPKTEIQVYGATAVVYSNYAYELETGGQHVNQSGRVTEVFVLRKGQWVNPGWHMDSGR
;
A
#
# COMPACT_ATOMS: atom_id res chain seq x y z
N MET A 1 11.11 20.64 64.69
CA MET A 1 11.16 21.88 65.49
C MET A 1 12.52 22.51 65.28
N THR A 2 12.55 23.79 64.88
CA THR A 2 13.71 24.74 64.88
C THR A 2 14.98 24.31 64.12
N LEU A 3 15.27 24.81 62.92
CA LEU A 3 15.67 26.19 62.56
C LEU A 3 17.06 26.57 63.11
N ARG A 4 17.97 26.95 62.20
CA ARG A 4 18.82 28.18 62.20
C ARG A 4 20.22 27.90 61.63
N ILE A 5 20.61 28.46 60.48
CA ILE A 5 20.85 29.88 60.08
C ILE A 5 22.35 30.21 60.16
N LEU A 6 22.90 30.49 58.96
CA LEU A 6 23.81 31.56 58.54
C LEU A 6 24.99 32.00 59.42
N GLY A 7 26.13 32.21 58.74
CA GLY A 7 27.13 33.22 59.09
C GLY A 7 28.20 33.33 57.99
N PHE A 8 28.05 34.28 57.05
CA PHE A 8 28.90 35.48 56.85
C PHE A 8 30.42 35.18 56.67
N SER A 9 31.12 35.44 55.56
CA SER A 9 31.24 36.57 54.61
C SER A 9 32.58 37.32 54.79
N PHE A 10 33.15 37.70 53.64
CA PHE A 10 34.09 38.79 53.36
C PHE A 10 35.62 38.56 53.28
N LEU A 11 36.14 39.18 52.21
CA LEU A 11 37.48 39.75 51.96
C LEU A 11 38.44 39.03 50.98
N SER A 12 38.12 39.24 49.69
CA SER A 12 38.94 39.95 48.68
C SER A 12 40.48 39.89 48.75
N PHE A 13 41.10 39.40 47.68
CA PHE A 13 42.31 39.99 47.11
C PHE A 13 42.28 39.95 45.58
N ALA A 14 42.85 41.00 44.97
CA ALA A 14 42.56 41.49 43.63
C ALA A 14 43.50 40.97 42.53
N LEU A 15 42.98 41.10 41.30
CA LEU A 15 43.66 41.49 40.04
C LEU A 15 44.65 40.53 39.35
N GLY A 16 44.27 40.10 38.14
CA GLY A 16 45.11 40.29 36.95
C GLY A 16 45.68 39.05 36.25
N ALA A 17 44.90 38.44 35.35
CA ALA A 17 45.38 37.87 34.09
C ALA A 17 44.20 37.56 33.15
N LEU A 18 43.89 38.50 32.27
CA LEU A 18 43.25 38.23 30.99
C LEU A 18 44.30 37.57 30.08
N LEU A 19 43.99 36.44 29.44
CA LEU A 19 44.14 36.19 28.00
C LEU A 19 43.98 34.71 27.62
N PHE A 20 43.07 34.48 26.66
CA PHE A 20 42.87 33.32 25.79
C PHE A 20 42.36 32.00 26.39
N ALA A 21 41.07 31.98 26.73
CA ALA A 21 40.26 30.79 26.48
C ALA A 21 39.71 30.88 25.05
N THR A 22 40.32 30.17 24.12
CA THR A 22 39.68 29.83 22.83
C THR A 22 38.47 28.96 23.16
N ILE A 23 37.31 29.59 23.30
CA ILE A 23 36.02 28.91 23.25
C ILE A 23 35.91 28.40 21.81
N THR A 24 36.24 27.13 21.59
CA THR A 24 35.78 26.41 20.41
C THR A 24 34.27 26.29 20.55
N SER A 25 33.57 27.34 20.17
CA SER A 25 32.16 27.26 19.82
C SER A 25 32.08 26.29 18.65
N THR A 26 31.76 25.03 18.92
CA THR A 26 31.04 24.21 17.95
C THR A 26 29.66 24.82 17.80
N ALA A 27 29.62 26.00 17.16
CA ALA A 27 28.40 26.49 16.56
C ALA A 27 27.95 25.37 15.63
N ASN A 28 26.73 24.89 15.83
CA ASN A 28 25.98 24.30 14.74
C ASN A 28 26.12 25.29 13.58
N ILE A 29 26.94 24.95 12.59
CA ILE A 29 26.87 25.58 11.28
C ILE A 29 25.53 25.10 10.73
N GLN A 30 24.48 25.78 11.18
CA GLN A 30 23.21 25.80 10.51
C GLN A 30 23.55 26.47 9.18
N ASP A 31 23.86 25.62 8.18
CA ASP A 31 24.23 26.01 6.83
C ASP A 31 23.26 27.11 6.39
N ASP A 32 23.76 28.34 6.18
CA ASP A 32 22.96 29.53 5.85
C ASP A 32 22.49 29.42 4.39
N ARG A 33 21.63 28.42 4.18
CA ARG A 33 21.05 28.01 2.91
C ARG A 33 19.59 28.41 2.83
N ALA A 34 19.19 29.45 3.58
CA ALA A 34 17.80 29.91 3.61
C ALA A 34 17.30 30.21 2.19
N ALA A 35 18.12 30.90 1.38
CA ALA A 35 17.80 31.20 -0.02
C ALA A 35 17.69 29.94 -0.89
N ASP A 36 18.56 28.93 -0.69
CA ASP A 36 18.48 27.68 -1.45
C ASP A 36 17.24 26.85 -1.04
N ARG A 37 16.92 26.82 0.26
CA ARG A 37 15.71 26.18 0.78
C ARG A 37 14.45 26.83 0.21
N GLU A 38 14.42 28.16 0.15
CA GLU A 38 13.32 28.92 -0.45
C GLU A 38 13.24 28.68 -1.96
N ALA A 39 14.35 28.70 -2.68
CA ALA A 39 14.40 28.45 -4.12
C ALA A 39 13.91 27.04 -4.48
N ILE A 40 14.34 26.01 -3.74
CA ILE A 40 13.85 24.63 -3.93
C ILE A 40 12.36 24.54 -3.59
N ARG A 41 11.89 25.16 -2.49
CA ARG A 41 10.47 25.19 -2.16
C ARG A 41 9.63 25.86 -3.24
N ALA A 42 10.07 27.00 -3.77
CA ALA A 42 9.41 27.72 -4.86
C ALA A 42 9.44 26.90 -6.17
N HIS A 43 10.53 26.17 -6.42
CA HIS A 43 10.62 25.28 -7.56
C HIS A 43 9.63 24.10 -7.43
N ILE A 44 9.50 23.49 -6.26
CA ILE A 44 8.48 22.45 -5.97
C ILE A 44 7.07 23.02 -6.18
N ASP A 45 6.80 24.22 -5.64
CA ASP A 45 5.53 24.93 -5.86
C ASP A 45 5.23 25.06 -7.37
N SER A 46 6.21 25.48 -8.17
CA SER A 46 6.05 25.63 -9.62
C SER A 46 5.70 24.32 -10.34
N ILE A 47 6.21 23.17 -9.85
CA ILE A 47 5.86 21.84 -10.38
C ILE A 47 4.38 21.54 -10.14
N PHE A 48 3.90 21.71 -8.90
CA PHE A 48 2.49 21.51 -8.58
C PHE A 48 1.58 22.47 -9.36
N GLN A 49 1.99 23.73 -9.50
CA GLN A 49 1.27 24.71 -10.33
C GLN A 49 1.22 24.29 -11.80
N ALA A 50 2.29 23.73 -12.35
CA ALA A 50 2.29 23.20 -13.71
C ALA A 50 1.30 22.03 -13.88
N PHE A 51 1.18 21.14 -12.89
CA PHE A 51 0.14 20.10 -12.87
C PHE A 51 -1.28 20.67 -12.81
N ILE A 52 -1.54 21.64 -11.93
CA ILE A 52 -2.86 22.28 -11.80
C ILE A 52 -3.26 22.98 -13.10
N LYS A 53 -2.32 23.72 -13.71
CA LYS A 53 -2.51 24.45 -14.96
C LYS A 53 -2.47 23.56 -16.20
N LYS A 54 -2.04 22.30 -16.04
CA LYS A 54 -1.81 21.33 -17.11
C LYS A 54 -0.82 21.85 -18.16
N ASP A 55 0.20 22.55 -17.69
CA ASP A 55 1.24 23.15 -18.53
C ASP A 55 2.41 22.17 -18.67
N ALA A 56 2.35 21.36 -19.73
CA ALA A 56 3.38 20.37 -20.03
C ALA A 56 4.75 21.01 -20.36
N ALA A 57 4.78 22.25 -20.85
CA ALA A 57 6.02 22.95 -21.16
C ALA A 57 6.71 23.43 -19.88
N ALA A 58 5.94 24.06 -18.98
CA ALA A 58 6.43 24.44 -17.65
C ALA A 58 6.89 23.22 -16.86
N LEU A 59 6.12 22.11 -16.90
CA LEU A 59 6.49 20.88 -16.22
C LEU A 59 7.77 20.25 -16.79
N ARG A 60 7.96 20.26 -18.11
CA ARG A 60 9.22 19.78 -18.71
C ARG A 60 10.41 20.64 -18.28
N ALA A 61 10.24 21.95 -18.11
CA ALA A 61 11.31 22.88 -17.74
C ALA A 61 11.82 22.72 -16.30
N THR A 62 11.03 22.13 -15.40
CA THR A 62 11.42 21.91 -13.99
C THR A 62 12.26 20.64 -13.78
N HIS A 63 12.44 19.82 -14.81
CA HIS A 63 13.10 18.52 -14.72
C HIS A 63 14.37 18.47 -15.58
N ALA A 64 15.42 17.86 -15.05
CA ALA A 64 16.67 17.68 -15.77
C ALA A 64 16.49 16.74 -16.98
N GLN A 65 17.26 16.96 -18.06
CA GLN A 65 17.17 16.13 -19.27
C GLN A 65 17.40 14.63 -18.98
N ASN A 66 18.31 14.33 -18.07
CA ASN A 66 18.65 12.98 -17.62
C ASN A 66 17.89 12.55 -16.35
N TRP A 67 16.67 13.06 -16.13
CA TRP A 67 15.86 12.77 -14.94
C TRP A 67 15.75 11.26 -14.66
N LEU A 68 15.74 10.87 -13.39
CA LEU A 68 15.66 9.46 -12.99
C LEU A 68 14.83 9.28 -11.74
N GLY A 69 13.92 8.30 -11.72
CA GLY A 69 13.12 8.07 -10.52
C GLY A 69 12.05 7.01 -10.62
N TYR A 70 11.28 6.92 -9.53
CA TYR A 70 10.04 6.16 -9.42
C TYR A 70 8.91 7.15 -9.13
N LEU A 71 7.90 7.15 -9.99
CA LEU A 71 6.69 7.94 -9.77
C LEU A 71 5.57 7.06 -9.19
N GLU A 72 4.52 7.69 -8.67
CA GLU A 72 3.37 7.00 -8.05
C GLU A 72 2.87 5.86 -8.95
N GLY A 73 2.91 4.62 -8.44
CA GLY A 73 2.43 3.43 -9.17
C GLY A 73 3.39 2.85 -10.22
N SER A 74 4.53 3.49 -10.47
CA SER A 74 5.56 2.95 -11.37
C SER A 74 6.15 1.65 -10.81
N ARG A 75 6.28 0.64 -11.66
CA ARG A 75 6.88 -0.67 -11.32
C ARG A 75 8.33 -0.78 -11.78
N THR A 76 8.74 0.14 -12.62
CA THR A 76 10.06 0.19 -13.24
C THR A 76 10.55 1.62 -13.21
N MET A 77 11.85 1.77 -13.10
CA MET A 77 12.51 3.07 -13.13
C MET A 77 12.17 3.84 -14.42
N ILE A 78 11.76 5.10 -14.25
CA ILE A 78 11.50 6.04 -15.35
C ILE A 78 12.80 6.80 -15.63
N LYS A 79 13.13 6.99 -16.92
CA LYS A 79 14.39 7.55 -17.39
C LYS A 79 14.17 8.72 -18.34
N GLY A 80 14.92 9.79 -18.14
CA GLY A 80 14.89 11.02 -18.92
C GLY A 80 13.63 11.85 -18.69
N VAL A 81 13.70 13.12 -19.05
CA VAL A 81 12.54 14.02 -18.95
C VAL A 81 11.39 13.56 -19.85
N ASP A 82 11.65 12.97 -21.01
CA ASP A 82 10.58 12.47 -21.86
C ASP A 82 9.87 11.27 -21.24
N GLY A 83 10.60 10.34 -20.59
CA GLY A 83 9.98 9.26 -19.83
C GLY A 83 9.13 9.77 -18.66
N TYR A 84 9.57 10.85 -18.00
CA TYR A 84 8.78 11.54 -16.96
C TYR A 84 7.49 12.13 -17.55
N MET A 85 7.58 12.82 -18.69
CA MET A 85 6.42 13.44 -19.34
C MET A 85 5.43 12.39 -19.87
N ASP A 86 5.93 11.31 -20.46
CA ASP A 86 5.13 10.18 -20.96
C ASP A 86 4.39 9.44 -19.84
N TRP A 87 4.98 9.36 -18.64
CA TRP A 87 4.30 8.78 -17.47
C TRP A 87 3.13 9.64 -17.00
N ASN A 88 3.33 10.96 -16.94
CA ASN A 88 2.35 11.88 -16.37
C ASN A 88 1.19 12.22 -17.32
N GLN A 89 1.39 12.12 -18.64
CA GLN A 89 0.36 12.33 -19.67
C GLN A 89 -0.52 13.57 -19.43
N VAL A 90 0.12 14.70 -19.12
CA VAL A 90 -0.60 15.95 -18.84
C VAL A 90 -1.32 16.43 -20.10
N ASP A 91 -2.64 16.25 -20.12
CA ASP A 91 -3.52 16.72 -21.20
C ASP A 91 -4.23 18.02 -20.80
N PRO A 92 -3.91 19.16 -21.45
CA PRO A 92 -4.55 20.44 -21.15
C PRO A 92 -6.06 20.46 -21.45
N LYS A 93 -6.56 19.54 -22.29
CA LYS A 93 -7.99 19.45 -22.64
C LYS A 93 -8.78 18.53 -21.72
N SER A 94 -8.11 17.68 -20.95
CA SER A 94 -8.77 16.78 -20.01
C SER A 94 -9.57 17.59 -18.98
N PRO A 95 -10.78 17.19 -18.59
CA PRO A 95 -11.46 17.79 -17.44
C PRO A 95 -10.87 17.29 -16.11
N TYR A 96 -10.06 16.24 -16.14
CA TYR A 96 -9.47 15.56 -14.97
C TYR A 96 -8.06 16.06 -14.66
N GLY A 97 -7.62 15.91 -13.42
CA GLY A 97 -6.28 16.29 -12.97
C GLY A 97 -6.28 16.96 -11.60
N MET A 98 -5.09 17.42 -11.21
CA MET A 98 -4.85 18.08 -9.91
C MET A 98 -5.61 19.41 -9.80
N LYS A 99 -6.11 19.71 -8.60
CA LYS A 99 -6.83 20.95 -8.27
C LYS A 99 -6.08 21.81 -7.26
N SER A 100 -5.58 21.19 -6.20
CA SER A 100 -4.85 21.87 -5.14
C SER A 100 -3.92 20.90 -4.43
N TYR A 101 -2.98 21.45 -3.68
CA TYR A 101 -2.09 20.70 -2.81
C TYR A 101 -1.83 21.46 -1.52
N LYS A 102 -1.38 20.72 -0.50
CA LYS A 102 -0.79 21.26 0.71
C LYS A 102 0.46 20.46 1.05
N LEU A 103 1.56 21.16 1.33
CA LEU A 103 2.81 20.53 1.76
C LEU A 103 2.84 20.41 3.29
N ARG A 104 3.30 19.27 3.80
CA ARG A 104 3.62 19.03 5.21
C ARG A 104 4.87 18.17 5.33
N GLU A 105 5.44 18.10 6.54
CA GLU A 105 6.66 17.29 6.82
C GLU A 105 7.82 17.57 5.85
N PHE A 106 7.98 18.84 5.48
CA PHE A 106 8.93 19.27 4.47
C PHE A 106 10.29 19.58 5.10
N ASP A 107 11.33 18.85 4.70
CA ASP A 107 12.70 19.16 5.08
C ASP A 107 13.69 18.76 3.97
N MET A 108 14.91 19.26 4.06
CA MET A 108 15.98 18.96 3.13
C MET A 108 17.36 19.02 3.78
N ILE A 109 18.26 18.21 3.22
CA ILE A 109 19.69 18.23 3.52
C ILE A 109 20.47 18.60 2.26
N PHE A 110 21.65 19.19 2.46
CA PHE A 110 22.54 19.61 1.38
C PHE A 110 23.86 18.85 1.42
N LYS A 111 24.43 18.61 0.24
CA LYS A 111 25.80 18.16 0.04
C LYS A 111 26.41 18.90 -1.15
N GLY A 112 27.09 20.02 -0.87
CA GLY A 112 27.55 20.95 -1.90
C GLY A 112 26.37 21.54 -2.68
N ASP A 113 26.43 21.42 -4.00
CA ASP A 113 25.40 21.83 -4.96
C ASP A 113 24.35 20.75 -5.22
N ALA A 114 24.19 19.80 -4.31
CA ALA A 114 23.11 18.82 -4.31
C ALA A 114 22.23 18.97 -3.08
N ALA A 115 20.93 18.71 -3.24
CA ALA A 115 19.97 18.67 -2.15
C ALA A 115 19.11 17.41 -2.25
N PHE A 116 18.81 16.82 -1.10
CA PHE A 116 17.82 15.76 -0.96
C PHE A 116 16.67 16.30 -0.13
N VAL A 117 15.46 16.25 -0.68
CA VAL A 117 14.28 16.92 -0.15
C VAL A 117 13.21 15.87 0.11
N CYS A 118 12.68 15.82 1.31
CA CYS A 118 11.56 14.94 1.66
C CYS A 118 10.38 15.78 2.08
N PHE A 119 9.19 15.39 1.64
CA PHE A 119 7.94 16.03 2.06
C PHE A 119 6.74 15.11 1.82
N VAL A 120 5.64 15.45 2.50
CA VAL A 120 4.33 14.90 2.18
C VAL A 120 3.50 15.97 1.50
N ALA A 121 2.81 15.59 0.43
CA ALA A 121 1.88 16.45 -0.29
C ALA A 121 0.47 15.86 -0.22
N ASP A 122 -0.44 16.57 0.43
CA ASP A 122 -1.87 16.32 0.37
C ASP A 122 -2.37 16.87 -0.96
N VAL A 123 -2.94 16.05 -1.84
CA VAL A 123 -3.30 16.39 -3.22
C VAL A 123 -4.79 16.16 -3.45
N GLU A 124 -5.47 17.21 -3.88
CA GLU A 124 -6.85 17.14 -4.37
C GLU A 124 -6.85 17.02 -5.89
N SER A 125 -7.65 16.11 -6.43
CA SER A 125 -7.78 15.87 -7.86
C SER A 125 -9.24 15.66 -8.26
N VAL A 126 -9.55 15.90 -9.53
CA VAL A 126 -10.80 15.46 -10.15
C VAL A 126 -10.48 14.26 -11.05
N THR A 127 -11.18 13.16 -10.83
CA THR A 127 -11.05 11.91 -11.60
C THR A 127 -12.37 11.60 -12.31
N PRO A 128 -12.41 10.62 -13.23
CA PRO A 128 -13.66 10.13 -13.81
C PRO A 128 -14.69 9.67 -12.77
N ASN A 129 -14.23 9.26 -11.58
CA ASN A 129 -15.08 8.78 -10.49
C ASN A 129 -15.48 9.89 -9.50
N GLY A 130 -15.13 11.15 -9.79
CA GLY A 130 -15.38 12.30 -8.93
C GLY A 130 -14.13 12.85 -8.25
N PRO A 131 -14.31 13.75 -7.25
CA PRO A 131 -13.23 14.27 -6.43
C PRO A 131 -12.46 13.14 -5.75
N TYR A 132 -11.15 13.28 -5.69
CA TYR A 132 -10.25 12.29 -5.10
C TYR A 132 -9.14 13.00 -4.33
N HIS A 133 -9.01 12.63 -3.06
CA HIS A 133 -7.94 13.06 -2.19
C HIS A 133 -6.88 11.95 -2.09
N ARG A 134 -5.61 12.32 -2.05
CA ARG A 134 -4.53 11.43 -1.63
C ARG A 134 -3.38 12.22 -1.01
N ALA A 135 -2.68 11.61 -0.06
CA ALA A 135 -1.40 12.07 0.42
C ALA A 135 -0.27 11.28 -0.27
N LEU A 136 0.75 12.00 -0.74
CA LEU A 136 1.95 11.46 -1.37
C LEU A 136 3.15 11.70 -0.48
N ARG A 137 3.97 10.66 -0.26
CA ARG A 137 5.33 10.82 0.29
C ARG A 137 6.30 10.96 -0.87
N ILE A 138 7.11 12.01 -0.84
CA ILE A 138 7.97 12.39 -1.97
C ILE A 138 9.39 12.62 -1.45
N SER A 139 10.35 12.02 -2.16
CA SER A 139 11.78 12.22 -1.97
C SER A 139 12.40 12.70 -3.27
N ASP A 140 12.72 13.99 -3.35
CA ASP A 140 13.29 14.62 -4.54
C ASP A 140 14.80 14.79 -4.40
N PHE A 141 15.50 14.59 -5.52
CA PHE A 141 16.91 14.90 -5.67
C PHE A 141 17.09 16.11 -6.57
N TYR A 142 17.82 17.09 -6.08
CA TYR A 142 18.10 18.35 -6.75
C TYR A 142 19.60 18.55 -6.94
N THR A 143 19.96 19.20 -8.05
CA THR A 143 21.30 19.78 -8.22
C THR A 143 21.21 21.24 -8.65
N LYS A 144 22.23 22.02 -8.30
CA LYS A 144 22.37 23.41 -8.70
C LYS A 144 23.28 23.49 -9.93
N THR A 145 22.77 24.02 -11.03
CA THR A 145 23.52 24.25 -12.27
C THR A 145 23.38 25.72 -12.66
N ASN A 146 24.50 26.41 -12.90
CA ASN A 146 24.51 27.84 -13.23
C ASN A 146 23.72 28.71 -12.24
N GLY A 147 23.79 28.37 -10.95
CA GLY A 147 23.09 29.10 -9.89
C GLY A 147 21.60 28.75 -9.74
N GLN A 148 21.04 27.89 -10.58
CA GLN A 148 19.63 27.50 -10.57
C GLN A 148 19.46 26.05 -10.10
N TRP A 149 18.48 25.79 -9.24
CA TRP A 149 18.13 24.44 -8.81
C TRP A 149 17.22 23.77 -9.84
N ILE A 150 17.48 22.50 -10.13
CA ILE A 150 16.65 21.67 -11.01
C ILE A 150 16.40 20.30 -10.37
N GLN A 151 15.21 19.73 -10.59
CA GLN A 151 14.91 18.39 -10.09
C GLN A 151 15.55 17.34 -11.01
N ASN A 152 16.46 16.54 -10.47
CA ASN A 152 17.16 15.47 -11.18
C ASN A 152 16.50 14.10 -11.00
N GLY A 153 15.64 13.95 -9.99
CA GLY A 153 14.95 12.70 -9.73
C GLY A 153 13.96 12.78 -8.59
N SER A 154 13.08 11.79 -8.52
CA SER A 154 12.11 11.64 -7.43
C SER A 154 11.82 10.18 -7.12
N ASP A 155 11.52 9.89 -5.87
CA ASP A 155 10.72 8.74 -5.45
C ASP A 155 9.39 9.26 -4.89
N THR A 156 8.31 9.02 -5.63
CA THR A 156 6.95 9.42 -5.26
C THR A 156 6.10 8.18 -5.04
N ALA A 157 5.50 8.08 -3.86
CA ALA A 157 4.58 7.00 -3.52
C ALA A 157 3.41 7.52 -2.68
N LEU A 158 2.36 6.72 -2.54
CA LEU A 158 1.32 7.00 -1.56
C LEU A 158 1.91 7.08 -0.15
N HIS A 159 1.47 8.07 0.61
CA HIS A 159 1.65 8.09 2.06
C HIS A 159 0.85 6.95 2.70
N GLN A 160 1.26 6.53 3.90
CA GLN A 160 0.68 5.37 4.59
C GLN A 160 -0.83 5.50 4.77
N GLU A 161 -1.34 6.69 5.12
CA GLU A 161 -2.78 6.93 5.31
C GLU A 161 -3.61 6.66 4.04
N SER A 162 -3.13 7.10 2.87
CA SER A 162 -3.84 6.88 1.60
C SER A 162 -3.72 5.43 1.14
N LEU A 163 -2.61 4.76 1.46
CA LEU A 163 -2.48 3.32 1.24
C LEU A 163 -3.49 2.55 2.09
N GLU A 164 -3.62 2.87 3.37
CA GLU A 164 -4.57 2.25 4.28
C GLU A 164 -6.02 2.49 3.83
N GLU A 165 -6.36 3.72 3.46
CA GLU A 165 -7.68 4.05 2.92
C GLU A 165 -7.97 3.26 1.64
N GLN A 166 -6.99 3.17 0.72
CA GLN A 166 -7.16 2.40 -0.51
C GLN A 166 -7.37 0.91 -0.24
N LEU A 167 -6.67 0.34 0.76
CA LEU A 167 -6.80 -1.06 1.14
C LEU A 167 -8.13 -1.35 1.86
N ALA A 168 -8.67 -0.38 2.60
CA ALA A 168 -9.94 -0.49 3.32
C ALA A 168 -11.16 -0.16 2.45
N THR A 169 -10.99 0.49 1.31
CA THR A 169 -12.10 0.88 0.44
C THR A 169 -12.59 -0.30 -0.43
N PRO A 170 -13.90 -0.62 -0.46
CA PRO A 170 -14.43 -1.63 -1.36
C PRO A 170 -14.15 -1.29 -2.82
N ARG A 171 -13.69 -2.26 -3.61
CA ARG A 171 -13.42 -2.06 -5.04
C ARG A 171 -14.16 -3.06 -5.94
N PRO A 172 -14.51 -2.65 -7.18
CA PRO A 172 -15.07 -3.57 -8.16
C PRO A 172 -14.01 -4.57 -8.65
N LEU A 173 -14.42 -5.82 -8.84
CA LEU A 173 -13.59 -6.88 -9.40
C LEU A 173 -13.90 -7.04 -10.89
N GLY A 174 -12.94 -6.73 -11.76
CA GLY A 174 -13.11 -6.90 -13.21
C GLY A 174 -13.36 -8.36 -13.59
N ASP A 175 -14.10 -8.58 -14.68
CA ASP A 175 -14.66 -9.88 -15.08
C ASP A 175 -13.62 -11.01 -15.13
N GLN A 176 -12.44 -10.75 -15.69
CA GLN A 176 -11.38 -11.76 -15.76
C GLN A 176 -10.91 -12.20 -14.37
N MET A 177 -10.74 -11.26 -13.44
CA MET A 177 -10.30 -11.58 -12.09
C MET A 177 -11.41 -12.24 -11.28
N ARG A 178 -12.66 -11.82 -11.50
CA ARG A 178 -13.85 -12.48 -10.96
C ARG A 178 -13.93 -13.93 -11.42
N LYS A 179 -13.71 -14.20 -12.71
CA LYS A 179 -13.67 -15.57 -13.23
C LYS A 179 -12.60 -16.41 -12.53
N ARG A 180 -11.35 -15.90 -12.44
CA ARG A 180 -10.25 -16.62 -11.77
C ARG A 180 -10.54 -16.93 -10.31
N LEU A 181 -11.20 -16.01 -9.61
CA LEU A 181 -11.63 -16.21 -8.22
C LEU A 181 -12.65 -17.36 -8.11
N LEU A 182 -13.69 -17.34 -8.94
CA LEU A 182 -14.75 -18.36 -8.92
C LEU A 182 -14.26 -19.73 -9.43
N ASP A 183 -13.34 -19.74 -10.39
CA ASP A 183 -12.64 -20.96 -10.83
C ASP A 183 -11.81 -21.54 -9.67
N ALA A 184 -11.06 -20.71 -8.94
CA ALA A 184 -10.28 -21.14 -7.78
C ALA A 184 -11.17 -21.69 -6.66
N ARG A 185 -12.30 -21.03 -6.38
CA ARG A 185 -13.33 -21.52 -5.46
C ARG A 185 -13.80 -22.92 -5.86
N GLU A 186 -14.29 -23.08 -7.10
CA GLU A 186 -14.80 -24.38 -7.54
C GLU A 186 -13.71 -25.47 -7.52
N ALA A 187 -12.47 -25.11 -7.84
CA ALA A 187 -11.34 -26.04 -7.79
C ALA A 187 -11.05 -26.56 -6.36
N VAL A 188 -11.19 -25.73 -5.32
CA VAL A 188 -11.05 -26.18 -3.92
C VAL A 188 -12.08 -27.27 -3.60
N TRP A 189 -13.36 -26.99 -3.88
CA TRP A 189 -14.46 -27.93 -3.63
C TRP A 189 -14.28 -29.25 -4.39
N ARG A 190 -13.96 -29.18 -5.68
CA ARG A 190 -13.76 -30.38 -6.50
C ARG A 190 -12.52 -31.16 -6.07
N ALA A 191 -11.42 -30.49 -5.72
CA ALA A 191 -10.21 -31.16 -5.26
C ALA A 191 -10.43 -31.87 -3.93
N TYR A 192 -11.21 -31.29 -3.01
CA TYR A 192 -11.62 -31.96 -1.76
C TYR A 192 -12.34 -33.29 -2.05
N PHE A 193 -13.42 -33.25 -2.82
CA PHE A 193 -14.21 -34.46 -3.10
C PHE A 193 -13.48 -35.47 -3.99
N ALA A 194 -12.48 -35.05 -4.77
CA ALA A 194 -11.63 -35.95 -5.54
C ALA A 194 -10.47 -36.55 -4.72
N GLY A 195 -10.25 -36.10 -3.48
CA GLY A 195 -9.05 -36.44 -2.70
C GLY A 195 -7.75 -35.92 -3.32
N ASP A 196 -7.81 -34.88 -4.17
CA ASP A 196 -6.65 -34.31 -4.86
C ASP A 196 -5.86 -33.39 -3.92
N ARG A 197 -5.02 -34.05 -3.12
CA ARG A 197 -4.13 -33.38 -2.17
C ARG A 197 -3.20 -32.38 -2.84
N ALA A 198 -2.67 -32.68 -4.02
CA ALA A 198 -1.68 -31.84 -4.69
C ALA A 198 -2.29 -30.51 -5.16
N THR A 199 -3.55 -30.53 -5.59
CA THR A 199 -4.29 -29.31 -5.94
C THR A 199 -4.69 -28.54 -4.68
N LEU A 200 -5.20 -29.23 -3.64
CA LEU A 200 -5.53 -28.58 -2.37
C LEU A 200 -4.31 -27.88 -1.76
N GLU A 201 -3.14 -28.52 -1.74
CA GLU A 201 -1.93 -27.90 -1.19
C GLU A 201 -1.54 -26.60 -1.90
N LYS A 202 -1.90 -26.42 -3.17
CA LYS A 202 -1.67 -25.15 -3.90
C LYS A 202 -2.76 -24.11 -3.65
N LEU A 203 -3.99 -24.53 -3.36
CA LEU A 203 -5.15 -23.64 -3.27
C LEU A 203 -5.51 -23.26 -1.83
N ILE A 204 -5.21 -24.09 -0.84
CA ILE A 204 -5.39 -23.79 0.58
C ILE A 204 -4.01 -23.61 1.25
N PRO A 205 -3.68 -22.41 1.75
CA PRO A 205 -2.38 -22.12 2.35
C PRO A 205 -2.20 -22.78 3.73
N GLU A 206 -0.98 -22.75 4.28
CA GLU A 206 -0.62 -23.43 5.54
C GLU A 206 -1.46 -22.99 6.74
N GLU A 207 -1.80 -21.71 6.78
CA GLU A 207 -2.59 -21.07 7.83
C GLU A 207 -4.11 -21.22 7.65
N THR A 208 -4.58 -22.12 6.77
CA THR A 208 -6.02 -22.28 6.54
C THR A 208 -6.77 -22.65 7.81
N ILE A 209 -7.85 -21.91 8.08
CA ILE A 209 -8.82 -22.16 9.15
C ILE A 209 -10.21 -22.31 8.54
N ALA A 210 -10.89 -23.40 8.89
CA ALA A 210 -12.22 -23.72 8.40
C ALA A 210 -13.19 -23.98 9.56
N ILE A 211 -14.40 -23.47 9.43
CA ILE A 211 -15.53 -23.75 10.34
C ILE A 211 -16.56 -24.51 9.52
N GLU A 212 -16.67 -25.81 9.77
CA GLU A 212 -17.57 -26.70 9.04
C GLU A 212 -18.98 -26.68 9.64
N SER A 213 -19.98 -27.03 8.82
CA SER A 213 -21.36 -27.09 9.30
C SER A 213 -21.54 -28.23 10.31
N GLY A 214 -22.07 -27.92 11.50
CA GLY A 214 -22.50 -28.93 12.48
C GLY A 214 -21.40 -29.46 13.42
N ASP A 215 -20.19 -28.93 13.34
CA ASP A 215 -19.12 -29.20 14.31
C ASP A 215 -18.80 -27.95 15.13
N ASN A 216 -18.58 -28.11 16.43
CA ASN A 216 -18.10 -27.05 17.31
C ASN A 216 -16.56 -26.90 17.27
N THR A 217 -15.86 -27.76 16.52
CA THR A 217 -14.41 -27.68 16.32
C THR A 217 -14.04 -26.99 15.01
N TRP A 218 -12.88 -26.33 15.02
CA TRP A 218 -12.33 -25.68 13.82
C TRP A 218 -11.33 -26.61 13.16
N SER A 219 -11.38 -26.68 11.83
CA SER A 219 -10.45 -27.46 11.03
C SER A 219 -9.26 -26.61 10.58
N ASN A 220 -8.08 -27.21 10.62
CA ASN A 220 -6.88 -26.65 10.00
C ASN A 220 -6.58 -27.35 8.67
N ARG A 221 -5.59 -26.85 7.90
CA ARG A 221 -5.19 -27.44 6.62
C ARG A 221 -4.97 -28.95 6.68
N LYS A 222 -4.29 -29.47 7.72
CA LYS A 222 -4.03 -30.91 7.85
C LYS A 222 -5.33 -31.71 7.95
N THR A 223 -6.24 -31.29 8.82
CA THR A 223 -7.56 -31.94 8.98
C THR A 223 -8.34 -31.95 7.67
N ILE A 224 -8.30 -30.85 6.91
CA ILE A 224 -8.97 -30.74 5.61
C ILE A 224 -8.35 -31.72 4.59
N LEU A 225 -7.03 -31.75 4.47
CA LEU A 225 -6.33 -32.62 3.52
C LEU A 225 -6.56 -34.11 3.84
N ASP A 226 -6.53 -34.47 5.12
CA ASP A 226 -6.78 -35.85 5.55
C ASP A 226 -8.25 -36.23 5.30
N GLY A 227 -9.20 -35.32 5.58
CA GLY A 227 -10.62 -35.52 5.28
C GLY A 227 -10.90 -35.72 3.79
N ALA A 228 -10.22 -34.98 2.90
CA ALA A 228 -10.33 -35.16 1.45
C ALA A 228 -9.86 -36.56 1.01
N VAL A 229 -8.72 -37.01 1.53
CA VAL A 229 -8.17 -38.35 1.25
C VAL A 229 -9.13 -39.43 1.76
N ASP A 230 -9.61 -39.29 3.00
CA ASP A 230 -10.53 -40.25 3.60
C ASP A 230 -11.85 -40.33 2.83
N PHE A 231 -12.42 -39.19 2.41
CA PHE A 231 -13.63 -39.16 1.59
C PHE A 231 -13.47 -39.99 0.31
N ALA A 232 -12.41 -39.74 -0.46
CA ALA A 232 -12.13 -40.46 -1.70
C ALA A 232 -11.86 -41.95 -1.45
N LYS A 233 -11.14 -42.28 -0.37
CA LYS A 233 -10.78 -43.67 0.00
C LYS A 233 -11.99 -44.52 0.38
N HIS A 234 -13.02 -43.91 0.96
CA HIS A 234 -14.30 -44.57 1.26
C HIS A 234 -15.27 -44.60 0.07
N GLY A 235 -14.81 -44.21 -1.13
CA GLY A 235 -15.55 -44.33 -2.38
C GLY A 235 -16.62 -43.26 -2.60
N GLY A 236 -16.59 -42.17 -1.83
CA GLY A 236 -17.47 -41.02 -2.06
C GLY A 236 -17.15 -40.33 -3.38
N LYS A 237 -18.20 -39.84 -4.06
CA LYS A 237 -18.06 -39.10 -5.32
C LYS A 237 -18.94 -37.87 -5.33
N LEU A 238 -18.40 -36.76 -5.84
CA LEU A 238 -19.19 -35.58 -6.17
C LEU A 238 -19.87 -35.77 -7.53
N VAL A 239 -21.21 -35.80 -7.52
CA VAL A 239 -22.03 -35.94 -8.74
C VAL A 239 -22.36 -34.55 -9.29
N LYS A 240 -22.72 -33.62 -8.41
CA LYS A 240 -23.18 -32.28 -8.79
C LYS A 240 -22.67 -31.24 -7.79
N LEU A 241 -22.31 -30.05 -8.28
CA LEU A 241 -21.92 -28.89 -7.48
C LEU A 241 -22.44 -27.62 -8.13
N GLU A 242 -23.17 -26.82 -7.36
CA GLU A 242 -23.76 -25.56 -7.80
C GLU A 242 -23.61 -24.47 -6.73
N PHE A 243 -23.52 -23.23 -7.19
CA PHE A 243 -23.54 -22.03 -6.35
C PHE A 243 -24.67 -21.10 -6.81
N PRO A 244 -25.93 -21.35 -6.41
CA PRO A 244 -27.10 -20.65 -6.98
C PRO A 244 -27.10 -19.13 -6.77
N LYS A 245 -26.41 -18.66 -5.73
CA LYS A 245 -26.20 -17.24 -5.46
C LYS A 245 -24.77 -17.02 -5.01
N THR A 246 -24.12 -15.99 -5.54
CA THR A 246 -22.80 -15.55 -5.12
C THR A 246 -22.72 -14.02 -5.08
N GLU A 247 -22.34 -13.49 -3.92
CA GLU A 247 -21.99 -12.08 -3.72
C GLU A 247 -20.52 -11.97 -3.35
N ILE A 248 -19.84 -10.89 -3.76
CA ILE A 248 -18.40 -10.73 -3.57
C ILE A 248 -18.10 -9.32 -3.07
N GLN A 249 -17.35 -9.22 -1.98
CA GLN A 249 -16.70 -7.99 -1.54
C GLN A 249 -15.19 -8.10 -1.75
N VAL A 250 -14.54 -7.02 -2.22
CA VAL A 250 -13.09 -7.01 -2.46
C VAL A 250 -12.46 -5.79 -1.83
N TYR A 251 -11.40 -6.03 -1.05
CA TYR A 251 -10.59 -5.04 -0.35
C TYR A 251 -9.12 -5.35 -0.58
N GLY A 252 -8.36 -4.42 -1.14
CA GLY A 252 -6.96 -4.68 -1.52
C GLY A 252 -6.80 -5.98 -2.33
N ALA A 253 -6.06 -6.94 -1.77
CA ALA A 253 -5.80 -8.27 -2.35
C ALA A 253 -6.72 -9.38 -1.79
N THR A 254 -7.73 -9.05 -0.99
CA THR A 254 -8.63 -9.99 -0.33
C THR A 254 -10.02 -9.91 -0.96
N ALA A 255 -10.62 -11.07 -1.21
CA ALA A 255 -12.02 -11.20 -1.59
C ALA A 255 -12.77 -12.00 -0.52
N VAL A 256 -13.93 -11.51 -0.10
CA VAL A 256 -14.90 -12.24 0.72
C VAL A 256 -16.04 -12.66 -0.19
N VAL A 257 -16.24 -13.96 -0.30
CA VAL A 257 -17.22 -14.59 -1.20
C VAL A 257 -18.32 -15.20 -0.36
N TYR A 258 -19.54 -14.74 -0.57
CA TYR A 258 -20.73 -15.29 0.07
C TYR A 258 -21.48 -16.11 -0.95
N SER A 259 -21.72 -17.39 -0.68
CA SER A 259 -22.49 -18.23 -1.59
C SER A 259 -23.55 -19.04 -0.87
N ASN A 260 -24.68 -19.26 -1.55
CA ASN A 260 -25.47 -20.46 -1.30
C ASN A 260 -24.78 -21.59 -2.08
N TYR A 261 -24.63 -22.76 -1.47
CA TYR A 261 -24.10 -23.94 -2.15
C TYR A 261 -25.14 -25.06 -2.17
N ALA A 262 -25.08 -25.89 -3.19
CA ALA A 262 -25.77 -27.16 -3.26
C ALA A 262 -24.88 -28.18 -3.95
N TYR A 263 -24.75 -29.38 -3.38
CA TYR A 263 -24.03 -30.47 -4.01
C TYR A 263 -24.71 -31.81 -3.76
N GLU A 264 -24.41 -32.76 -4.64
CA GLU A 264 -24.91 -34.12 -4.59
C GLU A 264 -23.72 -35.07 -4.52
N LEU A 265 -23.77 -35.99 -3.56
CA LEU A 265 -22.77 -37.03 -3.38
C LEU A 265 -23.36 -38.40 -3.70
N GLU A 266 -22.52 -39.29 -4.23
CA GLU A 266 -22.80 -40.71 -4.34
C GLU A 266 -21.85 -41.49 -3.43
N THR A 267 -22.41 -42.32 -2.54
CA THR A 267 -21.64 -43.26 -1.71
C THR A 267 -22.41 -44.56 -1.59
N GLY A 268 -21.78 -45.70 -1.94
CA GLY A 268 -22.41 -47.01 -1.85
C GLY A 268 -23.69 -47.15 -2.70
N GLY A 269 -23.78 -46.44 -3.82
CA GLY A 269 -24.95 -46.42 -4.71
C GLY A 269 -26.12 -45.57 -4.21
N GLN A 270 -25.96 -44.86 -3.09
CA GLN A 270 -26.96 -43.92 -2.56
C GLN A 270 -26.57 -42.49 -2.92
N HIS A 271 -27.56 -41.69 -3.31
CA HIS A 271 -27.41 -40.27 -3.62
C HIS A 271 -27.83 -39.43 -2.40
N VAL A 272 -26.96 -38.52 -1.97
CA VAL A 272 -27.20 -37.63 -0.83
C VAL A 272 -27.05 -36.18 -1.28
N ASN A 273 -28.09 -35.38 -1.09
CA ASN A 273 -28.07 -33.96 -1.37
C ASN A 273 -27.69 -33.16 -0.12
N GLN A 274 -26.84 -32.17 -0.31
CA GLN A 274 -26.42 -31.23 0.73
C GLN A 274 -26.55 -29.80 0.21
N SER A 275 -26.93 -28.89 1.08
CA SER A 275 -27.06 -27.47 0.74
C SER A 275 -26.88 -26.60 1.98
N GLY A 276 -26.41 -25.38 1.78
CA GLY A 276 -26.24 -24.42 2.87
C GLY A 276 -25.71 -23.09 2.36
N ARG A 277 -25.08 -22.35 3.28
CA ARG A 277 -24.39 -21.09 3.02
C ARG A 277 -22.92 -21.26 3.33
N VAL A 278 -22.09 -20.58 2.56
CA VAL A 278 -20.65 -20.50 2.81
C VAL A 278 -20.17 -19.05 2.68
N THR A 279 -19.35 -18.63 3.64
CA THR A 279 -18.51 -17.44 3.53
C THR A 279 -17.08 -17.89 3.36
N GLU A 280 -16.48 -17.62 2.21
CA GLU A 280 -15.11 -18.01 1.87
C GLU A 280 -14.26 -16.75 1.76
N VAL A 281 -13.06 -16.79 2.33
CA VAL A 281 -12.06 -15.72 2.18
C VAL A 281 -11.02 -16.18 1.18
N PHE A 282 -10.74 -15.36 0.18
CA PHE A 282 -9.68 -15.58 -0.80
C PHE A 282 -8.67 -14.45 -0.75
N VAL A 283 -7.38 -14.79 -0.91
CA VAL A 283 -6.29 -13.82 -0.98
C VAL A 283 -5.51 -14.02 -2.27
N LEU A 284 -5.28 -12.94 -3.01
CA LEU A 284 -4.49 -12.96 -4.24
C LEU A 284 -3.00 -12.95 -3.89
N ARG A 285 -2.33 -14.09 -4.04
CA ARG A 285 -0.89 -14.25 -3.79
C ARG A 285 -0.17 -14.55 -5.09
N LYS A 286 0.81 -13.73 -5.46
CA LYS A 286 1.64 -13.93 -6.66
C LYS A 286 0.81 -14.19 -7.94
N GLY A 287 -0.35 -13.53 -8.06
CA GLY A 287 -1.26 -13.65 -9.20
C GLY A 287 -2.25 -14.81 -9.15
N GLN A 288 -2.28 -15.61 -8.07
CA GLN A 288 -3.19 -16.73 -7.86
C GLN A 288 -4.09 -16.49 -6.64
N TRP A 289 -5.38 -16.81 -6.74
CA TRP A 289 -6.29 -16.82 -5.60
C TRP A 289 -6.08 -18.11 -4.79
N VAL A 290 -5.87 -17.94 -3.48
CA VAL A 290 -5.83 -19.02 -2.51
C VAL A 290 -6.89 -18.80 -1.44
N ASN A 291 -7.38 -19.86 -0.82
CA ASN A 291 -8.48 -19.85 0.14
C ASN A 291 -7.97 -20.11 1.58
N PRO A 292 -7.54 -19.07 2.31
CA PRO A 292 -7.09 -19.20 3.70
C PRO A 292 -8.19 -19.53 4.70
N GLY A 293 -9.46 -19.56 4.31
CA GLY A 293 -10.49 -20.02 5.22
C GLY A 293 -11.90 -19.83 4.76
N TRP A 294 -12.81 -20.51 5.45
CA TRP A 294 -14.23 -20.46 5.21
C TRP A 294 -15.03 -20.75 6.48
N HIS A 295 -16.30 -20.37 6.42
CA HIS A 295 -17.32 -20.78 7.36
C HIS A 295 -18.54 -21.28 6.60
N MET A 296 -18.98 -22.50 6.91
CA MET A 296 -20.16 -23.15 6.35
C MET A 296 -21.26 -23.29 7.41
N ASP A 297 -22.50 -23.06 7.01
CA ASP A 297 -23.67 -23.28 7.85
C ASP A 297 -24.88 -23.79 7.03
N SER A 298 -25.84 -24.42 7.70
CA SER A 298 -27.01 -25.03 7.04
C SER A 298 -28.07 -24.03 6.57
N GLY A 299 -27.96 -22.76 6.98
CA GLY A 299 -28.96 -21.72 6.75
C GLY A 299 -30.27 -21.91 7.52
N ARG A 300 -30.32 -22.85 8.47
CA ARG A 300 -31.49 -23.16 9.29
C ARG A 300 -31.27 -22.78 10.75
#